data_AF-A0AA38HQD2-F1
#
_entry.id   AF-A0AA38HQD2-F1
#
_cell.length_a   1.000
_cell.length_b   1.000
_cell.length_c   1.000
_cell.angle_alpha   90.00
_cell.angle_beta   90.00
_cell.angle_gamma   90.00
#
_symmetry.space_group_name_H-M   'P 1'
#
loop_
_entity.id
_entity.type
_entity.pdbx_description
1 polymer ?
#
loop_
_entity_poly.entity_id
_entity_poly.type
_entity_poly.pdbx_seq_one_letter_code
_entity_poly.pdbx_strand_id
1 'polypeptide(L)'
;MAEGDSPPPYTSLYPHLNDTQNLQELVSELQHSLSIQDKRIHDLEDELRHTKTQYTSTKETKTHLCTSKGYEWVATSTNNVVPPMAIHMCVDAHGNDVYVGRAHFGNELTPAHVAARAAYVPHYGKEHSVDNYHILCTNFFKWVPSSGGQVPPGAVQAGHRRDGAPLYVGRVYHEGSCIIGKVHPNFQACFFLYQGKEMHSSTYEVLIFDMS
;
A
#
# COMPACT_ATOMS: atom_id res chain seq x y z
N MET A 1 -30.40 23.06 93.61
CA MET A 1 -31.17 23.19 92.35
C MET A 1 -30.18 23.10 91.21
N ALA A 2 -30.17 21.97 90.51
CA ALA A 2 -29.56 21.82 89.19
C ALA A 2 -30.37 20.71 88.51
N GLU A 3 -31.30 21.10 87.65
CA GLU A 3 -32.12 20.18 86.86
C GLU A 3 -31.23 19.55 85.79
N GLY A 4 -31.20 18.22 85.76
CA GLY A 4 -30.55 17.44 84.72
C GLY A 4 -31.51 17.21 83.57
N ASP A 5 -31.38 17.97 82.49
CA ASP A 5 -32.08 17.73 81.24
C ASP A 5 -31.48 16.49 80.55
N SER A 6 -32.32 15.48 80.33
CA SER A 6 -31.97 14.33 79.47
C SER A 6 -32.02 14.74 78.00
N PRO A 7 -31.08 14.28 77.15
CA PRO A 7 -31.17 14.56 75.72
C PRO A 7 -32.37 13.84 75.09
N PRO A 8 -33.00 14.41 74.05
CA PRO A 8 -34.15 13.80 73.40
C PRO A 8 -33.74 12.52 72.66
N PRO A 9 -34.68 11.58 72.43
CA PRO A 9 -34.38 10.34 71.73
C PRO A 9 -33.93 10.65 70.30
N TYR A 10 -32.91 9.92 69.84
CA TYR A 10 -32.46 9.94 68.45
C TYR A 10 -33.58 9.43 67.54
N THR A 11 -34.39 10.34 67.01
CA THR A 11 -35.32 10.05 65.92
C THR A 11 -34.50 9.91 64.64
N SER A 12 -34.49 8.70 64.05
CA SER A 12 -33.86 8.41 62.76
C SER A 12 -34.31 9.43 61.71
N LEU A 13 -33.37 10.22 61.20
CA LEU A 13 -33.61 11.33 60.26
C LEU A 13 -33.82 10.89 58.80
N TYR A 14 -34.07 9.60 58.54
CA TYR A 14 -34.31 9.10 57.17
C TYR A 14 -35.43 8.05 57.13
N PRO A 15 -36.71 8.45 56.99
CA PRO A 15 -37.85 7.54 56.98
C PRO A 15 -38.14 6.88 55.61
N HIS A 16 -37.35 7.16 54.57
CA HIS A 16 -37.60 6.67 53.22
C HIS A 16 -36.42 5.83 52.70
N LEU A 17 -36.21 4.67 53.33
CA LEU A 17 -35.51 3.55 52.72
C LEU A 17 -36.55 2.49 52.35
N ASN A 18 -37.33 2.77 51.31
CA ASN A 18 -38.05 1.76 50.52
C ASN A 18 -37.36 1.57 49.16
N ASP A 19 -36.05 1.80 49.12
CA ASP A 19 -35.25 1.97 47.91
C ASP A 19 -34.94 0.66 47.16
N THR A 20 -35.50 -0.48 47.56
CA THR A 20 -35.28 -1.74 46.84
C THR A 20 -36.07 -1.83 45.53
N GLN A 21 -37.29 -1.30 45.45
CA GLN A 21 -38.07 -1.30 44.20
C GLN A 21 -37.47 -0.36 43.15
N ASN A 22 -37.06 0.84 43.55
CA ASN A 22 -36.43 1.83 42.65
C ASN A 22 -35.08 1.31 42.11
N LEU A 23 -34.28 0.66 42.96
CA LEU A 23 -33.03 0.02 42.53
C LEU A 23 -33.27 -1.18 41.58
N GLN A 24 -34.32 -1.97 41.80
CA GLN A 24 -34.67 -3.07 40.90
C GLN A 24 -35.13 -2.60 39.51
N GLU A 25 -35.89 -1.50 39.48
CA GLU A 25 -36.32 -0.86 38.23
C GLU A 25 -35.12 -0.30 37.46
N LEU A 26 -34.23 0.43 38.15
CA LEU A 26 -32.99 0.95 37.56
C LEU A 26 -32.06 -0.16 37.03
N VAL A 27 -31.93 -1.27 37.77
CA VAL A 27 -31.17 -2.44 37.31
C VAL A 27 -31.81 -3.05 36.06
N SER A 28 -33.13 -3.13 36.00
CA SER A 28 -33.85 -3.65 34.84
C SER A 28 -33.68 -2.75 33.60
N GLU A 29 -33.72 -1.42 33.78
CA GLU A 29 -33.45 -0.45 32.72
C GLU A 29 -32.01 -0.55 32.20
N LEU A 30 -31.03 -0.68 33.10
CA LEU A 30 -29.62 -0.84 32.73
C LEU A 30 -29.38 -2.17 32.00
N GLN A 31 -30.00 -3.26 32.45
CA GLN A 31 -29.93 -4.56 31.76
C GLN A 31 -30.57 -4.50 30.37
N HIS A 32 -31.70 -3.81 30.23
CA HIS A 32 -32.34 -3.61 28.94
C HIS A 32 -31.47 -2.77 28.00
N SER A 33 -30.90 -1.68 28.51
CA SER A 33 -29.99 -0.81 27.76
C SER A 33 -28.73 -1.55 27.30
N LEU A 34 -28.12 -2.35 28.17
CA LEU A 34 -26.98 -3.22 27.82
C LEU A 34 -27.36 -4.22 26.73
N SER A 35 -28.53 -4.87 26.84
CA SER A 35 -29.01 -5.80 25.82
C SER A 35 -29.19 -5.14 24.44
N ILE A 36 -29.66 -3.89 24.40
CA ILE A 36 -29.77 -3.12 23.15
C ILE A 36 -28.37 -2.82 22.58
N GLN A 37 -27.41 -2.45 23.43
CA GLN A 37 -26.04 -2.17 23.00
C GLN A 37 -25.35 -3.43 22.46
N ASP A 38 -25.50 -4.58 23.13
CA ASP A 38 -24.94 -5.86 22.68
C ASP A 38 -25.49 -6.26 21.31
N LYS A 39 -26.80 -6.08 21.09
CA LYS A 39 -27.42 -6.32 19.78
C LYS A 39 -26.82 -5.39 18.71
N ARG A 40 -26.63 -4.10 19.03
CA ARG A 40 -26.06 -3.14 18.09
C ARG A 40 -24.61 -3.48 17.73
N ILE A 41 -23.82 -3.97 18.69
CA ILE A 41 -22.45 -4.44 18.44
C ILE A 41 -22.48 -5.63 17.48
N HIS A 42 -23.36 -6.60 17.72
CA HIS A 42 -23.48 -7.78 16.86
C HIS A 42 -23.86 -7.42 15.41
N ASP A 43 -24.83 -6.53 15.23
CA ASP A 43 -25.26 -6.06 13.91
C ASP A 43 -24.09 -5.37 13.15
N LEU A 44 -23.30 -4.55 13.87
CA LEU A 44 -22.12 -3.88 13.28
C LEU A 44 -21.00 -4.85 12.93
N GLU A 45 -20.77 -5.88 13.74
CA GLU A 45 -19.80 -6.93 13.43
C GLU A 45 -20.18 -7.68 12.16
N ASP A 46 -21.48 -7.96 11.98
CA ASP A 46 -21.98 -8.58 10.76
C ASP A 46 -21.87 -7.66 9.55
N GLU A 47 -22.23 -6.38 9.65
CA GLU A 47 -22.00 -5.40 8.57
C GLU A 47 -20.51 -5.33 8.17
N LEU A 48 -19.60 -5.30 9.16
CA LEU A 48 -18.16 -5.30 8.92
C LEU A 48 -17.70 -6.60 8.22
N ARG A 49 -18.27 -7.75 8.62
CA ARG A 49 -17.99 -9.05 8.00
C ARG A 49 -18.39 -9.05 6.53
N HIS A 50 -19.60 -8.58 6.21
CA HIS A 50 -20.09 -8.47 4.83
C HIS A 50 -19.22 -7.52 4.00
N THR A 51 -18.86 -6.37 4.55
CA THR A 51 -18.02 -5.38 3.88
C THR A 51 -16.62 -5.94 3.59
N LYS A 52 -16.01 -6.63 4.55
CA LYS A 52 -14.70 -7.30 4.35
C LYS A 52 -14.78 -8.36 3.26
N THR A 53 -15.83 -9.19 3.25
CA THR A 53 -16.04 -10.21 2.22
C THR A 53 -16.20 -9.59 0.83
N GLN A 54 -16.99 -8.52 0.70
CA GLN A 54 -17.16 -7.80 -0.57
C GLN A 54 -15.85 -7.17 -1.05
N TYR A 55 -15.08 -6.55 -0.14
CA TYR A 55 -13.76 -6.00 -0.46
C TYR A 55 -12.79 -7.07 -0.95
N THR A 56 -12.71 -8.21 -0.26
CA THR A 56 -11.86 -9.34 -0.64
C THR A 56 -12.25 -9.90 -2.02
N SER A 57 -13.53 -10.15 -2.26
CA SER A 57 -14.02 -10.64 -3.56
C SER A 57 -13.77 -9.65 -4.70
N THR A 58 -13.92 -8.36 -4.45
CA THR A 58 -13.61 -7.30 -5.43
C THR A 58 -12.11 -7.25 -5.73
N LYS A 59 -11.27 -7.39 -4.70
CA LYS A 59 -9.82 -7.46 -4.84
C LYS A 59 -9.42 -8.69 -5.66
N GLU A 60 -9.93 -9.87 -5.33
CA GLU A 60 -9.67 -11.12 -6.06
C GLU A 60 -10.09 -11.03 -7.53
N THR A 61 -11.29 -10.52 -7.81
CA THR A 61 -11.79 -10.33 -9.18
C THR A 61 -10.88 -9.39 -9.98
N LYS A 62 -10.46 -8.26 -9.39
CA LYS A 62 -9.51 -7.32 -10.01
C LYS A 62 -8.13 -7.96 -10.21
N THR A 63 -7.72 -8.85 -9.32
CA THR A 63 -6.45 -9.58 -9.40
C THR A 63 -6.48 -10.59 -10.56
N HIS A 64 -7.57 -11.35 -10.72
CA HIS A 64 -7.76 -12.28 -11.84
C HIS A 64 -7.83 -11.61 -13.22
N LEU A 65 -8.38 -10.40 -13.31
CA LEU A 65 -8.36 -9.59 -14.53
C LEU A 65 -6.94 -9.05 -14.86
N CYS A 66 -6.09 -8.88 -13.84
CA CYS A 66 -4.71 -8.37 -13.92
C CYS A 66 -3.69 -9.45 -14.32
N THR A 67 -3.92 -10.73 -14.01
CA THR A 67 -2.94 -11.82 -14.17
C THR A 67 -2.86 -12.46 -15.57
N SER A 68 -3.53 -11.90 -16.57
CA SER A 68 -3.54 -12.46 -17.95
C SER A 68 -2.18 -12.48 -18.66
N LYS A 69 -1.15 -11.78 -18.14
CA LYS A 69 0.18 -11.67 -18.76
C LYS A 69 1.28 -12.53 -18.11
N GLY A 70 0.96 -13.35 -17.10
CA GLY A 70 1.95 -14.23 -16.44
C GLY A 70 2.97 -13.52 -15.52
N TYR A 71 2.76 -12.23 -15.24
CA TYR A 71 3.47 -11.46 -14.22
C TYR A 71 2.49 -10.61 -13.41
N GLU A 72 2.87 -10.22 -12.20
CA GLU A 72 2.01 -9.44 -11.29
C GLU A 72 2.71 -8.16 -10.81
N TRP A 73 1.92 -7.10 -10.65
CA TRP A 73 2.33 -5.88 -9.96
C TRP A 73 1.75 -5.85 -8.56
N VAL A 74 2.55 -6.27 -7.58
CA VAL A 74 2.11 -6.39 -6.19
C VAL A 74 2.24 -5.03 -5.50
N ALA A 75 1.12 -4.50 -5.01
CA ALA A 75 1.11 -3.27 -4.22
C ALA A 75 1.87 -3.48 -2.91
N THR A 76 2.79 -2.58 -2.61
CA THR A 76 3.60 -2.60 -1.40
C THR A 76 3.76 -1.18 -0.84
N SER A 77 4.22 -1.08 0.40
CA SER A 77 4.50 0.19 1.07
C SER A 77 5.75 0.03 1.93
N THR A 78 6.26 1.15 2.44
CA THR A 78 7.43 1.25 3.34
C THR A 78 7.37 0.32 4.57
N ASN A 79 6.22 -0.28 4.88
CA ASN A 79 6.03 -1.20 6.02
C ASN A 79 5.92 -2.69 5.65
N ASN A 80 5.86 -3.05 4.37
CA ASN A 80 5.68 -4.44 3.94
C ASN A 80 7.00 -5.18 3.66
N VAL A 81 6.98 -6.51 3.75
CA VAL A 81 8.07 -7.39 3.32
C VAL A 81 8.09 -7.44 1.78
N VAL A 82 9.27 -7.53 1.17
CA VAL A 82 9.39 -7.71 -0.29
C VAL A 82 8.66 -9.00 -0.71
N PRO A 83 7.75 -8.95 -1.70
CA PRO A 83 6.99 -10.13 -2.12
C PRO A 83 7.89 -11.20 -2.75
N PRO A 84 7.54 -12.48 -2.64
CA PRO A 84 8.20 -13.56 -3.38
C PRO A 84 8.20 -13.29 -4.89
N MET A 85 9.24 -13.76 -5.58
CA MET A 85 9.42 -13.59 -7.04
C MET A 85 9.57 -12.13 -7.50
N ALA A 86 9.80 -11.18 -6.59
CA ALA A 86 10.24 -9.85 -6.95
C ALA A 86 11.50 -9.94 -7.82
N ILE A 87 11.52 -9.21 -8.94
CA ILE A 87 12.71 -9.17 -9.80
C ILE A 87 13.80 -8.39 -9.09
N HIS A 88 14.73 -9.11 -8.46
CA HIS A 88 15.98 -8.59 -7.93
C HIS A 88 16.93 -8.25 -9.09
N MET A 89 17.48 -7.05 -9.06
CA MET A 89 18.36 -6.54 -10.10
C MET A 89 19.82 -6.51 -9.66
N CYS A 90 20.07 -5.88 -8.53
CA CYS A 90 21.40 -5.65 -7.99
C CYS A 90 21.32 -5.24 -6.52
N VAL A 91 22.49 -4.99 -5.93
CA VAL A 91 22.63 -4.32 -4.64
C VAL A 91 23.21 -2.93 -4.91
N ASP A 92 22.60 -1.89 -4.33
CA ASP A 92 23.07 -0.51 -4.48
C ASP A 92 24.37 -0.25 -3.68
N ALA A 93 24.92 0.97 -3.82
CA ALA A 93 26.15 1.37 -3.11
C ALA A 93 26.01 1.40 -1.58
N HIS A 94 24.78 1.38 -1.06
CA HIS A 94 24.48 1.37 0.37
C HIS A 94 24.19 -0.04 0.90
N GLY A 95 24.24 -1.07 0.05
CA GLY A 95 23.97 -2.45 0.44
C GLY A 95 22.50 -2.85 0.38
N ASN A 96 21.61 -2.03 -0.20
CA ASN A 96 20.20 -2.38 -0.34
C ASN A 96 19.96 -3.17 -1.62
N ASP A 97 19.12 -4.19 -1.53
CA ASP A 97 18.58 -4.85 -2.72
C ASP A 97 17.72 -3.88 -3.55
N VAL A 98 17.93 -3.92 -4.85
CA VAL A 98 17.20 -3.12 -5.84
C VAL A 98 16.25 -4.00 -6.63
N TYR A 99 15.00 -3.58 -6.70
CA TYR A 99 13.93 -4.29 -7.40
C TYR A 99 13.30 -3.45 -8.52
N VAL A 100 12.69 -4.13 -9.49
CA VAL A 100 11.86 -3.48 -10.52
C VAL A 100 10.51 -3.08 -9.92
N GLY A 101 10.19 -1.80 -9.96
CA GLY A 101 8.92 -1.28 -9.48
C GLY A 101 8.26 -0.30 -10.44
N ARG A 102 7.11 0.20 -10.00
CA ARG A 102 6.43 1.35 -10.60
C ARG A 102 5.69 2.14 -9.52
N ALA A 103 5.59 3.44 -9.71
CA ALA A 103 4.92 4.33 -8.78
C ALA A 103 4.12 5.40 -9.53
N HIS A 104 3.05 5.87 -8.90
CA HIS A 104 2.36 7.07 -9.35
C HIS A 104 3.17 8.29 -8.95
N PHE A 105 3.43 9.18 -9.90
CA PHE A 105 4.05 10.47 -9.66
C PHE A 105 3.33 11.53 -10.47
N GLY A 106 2.63 12.43 -9.78
CA GLY A 106 1.65 13.31 -10.41
C GLY A 106 0.54 12.52 -11.11
N ASN A 107 0.31 12.82 -12.40
CA ASN A 107 -0.71 12.15 -13.22
C ASN A 107 -0.12 11.05 -14.13
N GLU A 108 1.08 10.56 -13.80
CA GLU A 108 1.76 9.52 -14.56
C GLU A 108 1.95 8.28 -13.67
N LEU A 109 1.92 7.11 -14.30
CA LEU A 109 2.43 5.88 -13.71
C LEU A 109 3.80 5.63 -14.33
N THR A 110 4.84 5.55 -13.52
CA THR A 110 6.23 5.57 -14.00
C THR A 110 7.01 4.35 -13.49
N PRO A 111 7.82 3.70 -14.35
CA PRO A 111 8.81 2.72 -13.89
C PRO A 111 9.73 3.32 -12.83
N ALA A 112 10.02 2.54 -11.80
CA ALA A 112 10.82 2.95 -10.66
C ALA A 112 11.86 1.89 -10.32
N HIS A 113 13.01 2.32 -9.81
CA HIS A 113 13.86 1.43 -9.03
C HIS A 113 13.36 1.46 -7.58
N VAL A 114 13.29 0.31 -6.92
CA VAL A 114 12.85 0.19 -5.54
C VAL A 114 14.02 -0.25 -4.68
N ALA A 115 14.40 0.57 -3.70
CA ALA A 115 15.49 0.31 -2.77
C ALA A 115 15.14 0.87 -1.40
N ALA A 116 15.69 0.31 -0.32
CA ALA A 116 15.44 0.77 1.05
C ALA A 116 13.95 0.99 1.39
N ARG A 117 13.06 0.20 0.78
CA ARG A 117 11.60 0.22 0.97
C ARG A 117 10.90 1.48 0.43
N ALA A 118 11.54 2.24 -0.46
CA ALA A 118 10.92 3.32 -1.23
C ALA A 118 11.07 3.08 -2.75
N ALA A 119 10.22 3.72 -3.54
CA ALA A 119 10.38 3.77 -4.99
C ALA A 119 10.96 5.11 -5.43
N TYR A 120 11.93 5.08 -6.34
CA TYR A 120 12.58 6.28 -6.87
C TYR A 120 12.25 6.44 -8.35
N VAL A 121 11.66 7.57 -8.71
CA VAL A 121 11.20 7.87 -10.06
C VAL A 121 12.04 8.97 -10.72
N PRO A 122 12.52 8.77 -11.96
CA PRO A 122 13.12 9.82 -12.77
C PRO A 122 12.04 10.73 -13.35
N HIS A 123 12.07 12.03 -13.01
CA HIS A 123 11.13 13.00 -13.54
C HIS A 123 11.65 14.45 -13.53
N TYR A 124 11.62 15.10 -14.69
CA TYR A 124 12.07 16.49 -14.93
C TYR A 124 13.49 16.77 -14.42
N GLY A 125 14.44 15.92 -14.75
CA GLY A 125 15.86 16.11 -14.42
C GLY A 125 16.25 15.70 -13.00
N LYS A 126 15.29 15.21 -12.19
CA LYS A 126 15.50 14.91 -10.76
C LYS A 126 14.99 13.54 -10.36
N GLU A 127 15.56 13.02 -9.28
CA GLU A 127 15.04 11.90 -8.51
C GLU A 127 13.92 12.36 -7.57
N HIS A 128 12.86 11.53 -7.46
CA HIS A 128 11.80 11.71 -6.46
C HIS A 128 11.49 10.39 -5.77
N SER A 129 11.36 10.41 -4.44
CA SER A 129 10.97 9.25 -3.65
C SER A 129 9.45 9.15 -3.50
N VAL A 130 8.91 7.93 -3.53
CA VAL A 130 7.49 7.62 -3.40
C VAL A 130 7.30 6.40 -2.48
N ASP A 131 6.46 6.55 -1.44
CA ASP A 131 6.23 5.51 -0.43
C ASP A 131 5.22 4.43 -0.84
N ASN A 132 4.31 4.76 -1.76
CA ASN A 132 3.31 3.84 -2.30
C ASN A 132 3.69 3.43 -3.71
N TYR A 133 4.00 2.15 -3.90
CA TYR A 133 4.51 1.64 -5.16
C TYR A 133 4.10 0.19 -5.36
N HIS A 134 4.38 -0.33 -6.55
CA HIS A 134 4.20 -1.75 -6.87
C HIS A 134 5.55 -2.36 -7.25
N ILE A 135 5.77 -3.60 -6.84
CA ILE A 135 6.92 -4.41 -7.27
C ILE A 135 6.46 -5.39 -8.35
N LEU A 136 7.27 -5.55 -9.39
CA LEU A 136 7.05 -6.54 -10.43
C LEU A 136 7.49 -7.91 -9.94
N CYS A 137 6.57 -8.88 -9.98
CA CYS A 137 6.79 -10.25 -9.54
C CYS A 137 6.60 -11.23 -10.71
N THR A 138 7.65 -11.99 -11.05
CA THR A 138 7.63 -13.10 -12.02
C THR A 138 8.97 -13.84 -12.02
N ASN A 139 8.96 -15.11 -12.40
CA ASN A 139 10.17 -15.90 -12.67
C ASN A 139 10.51 -15.97 -14.17
N PHE A 140 9.69 -15.38 -15.04
CA PHE A 140 9.72 -15.56 -16.49
C PHE A 140 9.99 -14.23 -17.18
N PHE A 141 11.26 -13.86 -17.29
CA PHE A 141 11.66 -12.61 -17.92
C PHE A 141 13.02 -12.70 -18.61
N LYS A 142 13.24 -11.83 -19.59
CA LYS A 142 14.55 -11.60 -20.23
C LYS A 142 14.78 -10.11 -20.44
N TRP A 143 16.05 -9.75 -20.55
CA TRP A 143 16.48 -8.41 -20.95
C TRP A 143 16.91 -8.45 -22.40
N VAL A 144 16.31 -7.60 -23.23
CA VAL A 144 16.54 -7.58 -24.67
C VAL A 144 17.20 -6.26 -25.07
N PRO A 145 18.40 -6.28 -25.68
CA PRO A 145 19.04 -5.07 -26.20
C PRO A 145 18.12 -4.32 -27.16
N SER A 146 18.08 -3.00 -27.01
CA SER A 146 17.22 -2.09 -27.78
C SER A 146 17.81 -0.70 -27.83
N SER A 147 17.31 0.14 -28.73
CA SER A 147 17.79 1.50 -28.88
C SER A 147 16.77 2.39 -29.60
N GLY A 148 16.95 3.71 -29.51
CA GLY A 148 16.21 4.67 -30.35
C GLY A 148 14.68 4.60 -30.22
N GLY A 149 14.16 4.24 -29.04
CA GLY A 149 12.73 4.09 -28.79
C GLY A 149 12.15 2.72 -29.13
N GLN A 150 12.96 1.79 -29.64
CA GLN A 150 12.52 0.42 -29.90
C GLN A 150 12.05 -0.27 -28.62
N VAL A 151 10.95 -1.00 -28.77
CA VAL A 151 10.32 -1.81 -27.72
C VAL A 151 10.03 -3.19 -28.32
N PRO A 152 10.70 -4.26 -27.85
CA PRO A 152 10.52 -5.60 -28.39
C PRO A 152 9.15 -6.20 -28.02
N PRO A 153 8.68 -7.21 -28.76
CA PRO A 153 7.51 -7.99 -28.37
C PRO A 153 7.66 -8.57 -26.97
N GLY A 154 6.56 -8.60 -26.20
CA GLY A 154 6.56 -9.08 -24.82
C GLY A 154 7.08 -8.07 -23.80
N ALA A 155 7.45 -6.85 -24.20
CA ALA A 155 7.89 -5.80 -23.28
C ALA A 155 6.88 -5.54 -22.16
N VAL A 156 7.40 -5.47 -20.93
CA VAL A 156 6.60 -5.20 -19.75
C VAL A 156 6.28 -3.72 -19.68
N GLN A 157 5.05 -3.35 -20.05
CA GLN A 157 4.54 -2.00 -19.81
C GLN A 157 4.39 -1.78 -18.30
N ALA A 158 5.15 -0.82 -17.78
CA ALA A 158 5.20 -0.49 -16.37
C ALA A 158 4.55 0.86 -16.05
N GLY A 159 4.05 1.56 -17.07
CA GLY A 159 3.47 2.86 -16.86
C GLY A 159 2.83 3.48 -18.08
N HIS A 160 2.39 4.71 -17.89
CA HIS A 160 1.91 5.60 -18.92
C HIS A 160 2.06 7.05 -18.47
N ARG A 161 2.26 7.94 -19.45
CA ARG A 161 2.27 9.38 -19.24
C ARG A 161 0.86 9.95 -19.10
N ARG A 162 0.78 11.26 -18.85
CA ARG A 162 -0.48 12.01 -18.79
C ARG A 162 -1.27 11.92 -20.10
N ASP A 163 -0.58 11.90 -21.24
CA ASP A 163 -1.16 11.76 -22.58
C ASP A 163 -1.55 10.31 -22.92
N GLY A 164 -1.36 9.36 -22.00
CA GLY A 164 -1.62 7.94 -22.21
C GLY A 164 -0.50 7.20 -22.94
N ALA A 165 0.58 7.87 -23.35
CA ALA A 165 1.70 7.21 -24.02
C ALA A 165 2.35 6.17 -23.08
N PRO A 166 2.61 4.93 -23.55
CA PRO A 166 3.10 3.85 -22.69
C PRO A 166 4.57 4.05 -22.29
N LEU A 167 4.90 3.60 -21.09
CA LEU A 167 6.26 3.56 -20.57
C LEU A 167 6.64 2.11 -20.21
N TYR A 168 7.88 1.76 -20.49
CA TYR A 168 8.40 0.39 -20.31
C TYR A 168 9.58 0.37 -19.36
N VAL A 169 9.80 -0.79 -18.74
CA VAL A 169 10.99 -1.01 -17.91
C VAL A 169 12.20 -1.17 -18.81
N GLY A 170 13.19 -0.31 -18.63
CA GLY A 170 14.51 -0.50 -19.23
C GLY A 170 15.59 -0.62 -18.16
N ARG A 171 16.78 -1.00 -18.59
CA ARG A 171 18.01 -0.82 -17.83
C ARG A 171 19.14 -0.31 -18.70
N VAL A 172 20.07 0.40 -18.09
CA VAL A 172 21.24 0.99 -18.73
C VAL A 172 22.48 0.61 -17.93
N TYR A 173 23.57 0.30 -18.62
CA TYR A 173 24.89 0.23 -18.00
C TYR A 173 25.55 1.60 -18.10
N HIS A 174 25.80 2.24 -16.96
CA HIS A 174 26.39 3.57 -16.89
C HIS A 174 27.44 3.60 -15.79
N GLU A 175 28.67 4.00 -16.14
CA GLU A 175 29.82 4.07 -15.22
C GLU A 175 30.00 2.80 -14.35
N GLY A 176 29.93 1.63 -15.00
CA GLY A 176 30.08 0.33 -14.33
C GLY A 176 28.87 -0.14 -13.52
N SER A 177 27.80 0.66 -13.44
CA SER A 177 26.56 0.34 -12.73
C SER A 177 25.45 -0.10 -13.68
N CYS A 178 24.67 -1.10 -13.27
CA CYS A 178 23.45 -1.51 -13.95
C CYS A 178 22.25 -0.81 -13.28
N ILE A 179 21.55 0.07 -14.02
CA ILE A 179 20.55 0.98 -13.45
C ILE A 179 19.22 0.79 -14.16
N ILE A 180 18.14 0.64 -13.38
CA ILE A 180 16.76 0.63 -13.91
C ILE A 180 16.36 2.01 -14.41
N GLY A 181 15.66 2.05 -15.53
CA GLY A 181 15.13 3.25 -16.13
C GLY A 181 13.75 3.08 -16.75
N LYS A 182 13.26 4.20 -17.25
CA LYS A 182 11.99 4.40 -17.94
C LYS A 182 12.26 4.55 -19.43
N VAL A 183 11.90 3.54 -20.22
CA VAL A 183 11.94 3.64 -21.69
C VAL A 183 10.74 4.44 -22.15
N HIS A 184 11.03 5.52 -22.87
CA HIS A 184 10.02 6.36 -23.49
C HIS A 184 10.16 6.28 -25.02
N PRO A 185 9.29 5.52 -25.70
CA PRO A 185 9.40 5.29 -27.14
C PRO A 185 9.40 6.59 -27.97
N ASN A 186 8.46 7.50 -27.68
CA ASN A 186 8.35 8.77 -28.42
C ASN A 186 9.56 9.70 -28.22
N PHE A 187 10.30 9.56 -27.12
CA PHE A 187 11.51 10.33 -26.83
C PHE A 187 12.78 9.55 -27.19
N GLN A 188 12.62 8.34 -27.72
CA GLN A 188 13.69 7.50 -28.26
C GLN A 188 14.82 7.17 -27.27
N ALA A 189 14.51 7.13 -25.97
CA ALA A 189 15.51 6.97 -24.92
C ALA A 189 14.98 6.23 -23.70
N CYS A 190 15.92 5.68 -22.93
CA CYS A 190 15.71 5.24 -21.56
C CYS A 190 16.20 6.31 -20.59
N PHE A 191 15.33 6.79 -19.71
CA PHE A 191 15.64 7.77 -18.67
C PHE A 191 15.92 7.04 -17.36
N PHE A 192 17.05 7.33 -16.71
CA PHE A 192 17.50 6.62 -15.51
C PHE A 192 18.10 7.59 -14.50
N LEU A 193 18.18 7.15 -13.23
CA LEU A 193 18.73 7.96 -12.15
C LEU A 193 20.19 7.65 -11.93
N TYR A 194 21.05 8.66 -11.97
CA TYR A 194 22.45 8.54 -11.61
C TYR A 194 22.88 9.72 -10.76
N GLN A 195 23.41 9.44 -9.56
CA GLN A 195 23.84 10.45 -8.59
C GLN A 195 22.77 11.53 -8.31
N GLY A 196 21.50 11.11 -8.14
CA GLY A 196 20.36 11.97 -7.84
C GLY A 196 19.82 12.80 -9.03
N LYS A 197 20.35 12.58 -10.24
CA LYS A 197 19.91 13.27 -11.47
C LYS A 197 19.28 12.31 -12.46
N GLU A 198 18.27 12.78 -13.17
CA GLU A 198 17.72 12.06 -14.34
C GLU A 198 18.65 12.27 -15.53
N MET A 199 19.22 11.16 -15.99
CA MET A 199 20.03 11.05 -17.19
C MET A 199 19.24 10.27 -18.25
N HIS A 200 19.74 10.22 -19.49
CA HIS A 200 19.14 9.42 -20.53
C HIS A 200 20.18 8.71 -21.39
N SER A 201 19.79 7.57 -21.96
CA SER A 201 20.58 6.82 -22.94
C SER A 201 19.69 6.42 -24.12
N SER A 202 20.21 6.54 -25.34
CA SER A 202 19.57 6.04 -26.56
C SER A 202 19.78 4.53 -26.76
N THR A 203 20.65 3.90 -25.97
CA THR A 203 20.90 2.45 -25.95
C THR A 203 20.61 1.88 -24.57
N TYR A 204 19.90 0.77 -24.54
CA TYR A 204 19.36 0.20 -23.30
C TYR A 204 18.96 -1.25 -23.53
N GLU A 205 18.58 -1.95 -22.46
CA GLU A 205 17.84 -3.21 -22.58
C GLU A 205 16.41 -3.00 -22.09
N VAL A 206 15.44 -3.64 -22.73
CA VAL A 206 14.04 -3.63 -22.32
C VAL A 206 13.72 -4.95 -21.62
N LEU A 207 13.02 -4.87 -20.49
CA LEU A 207 12.50 -6.05 -19.80
C LEU A 207 11.31 -6.62 -20.59
N ILE A 208 11.40 -7.88 -20.97
CA ILE A 208 10.28 -8.63 -21.57
C ILE A 208 9.82 -9.72 -20.63
N PHE A 209 8.52 -10.01 -20.67
CA PHE A 209 7.99 -11.26 -20.15
C PHE A 209 8.26 -12.37 -21.16
N ASP A 210 8.88 -13.47 -20.70
CA ASP A 210 9.25 -14.58 -21.56
C ASP A 210 9.22 -15.91 -20.79
N MET A 211 8.41 -16.86 -21.28
CA MET A 211 8.26 -18.22 -20.73
C MET A 211 9.04 -19.29 -21.53
N SER A 212 9.76 -18.89 -22.58
CA SER A 212 10.51 -19.79 -23.48
C SER A 212 11.88 -20.24 -22.95
#